data_AF-Q2W0K7-F1
#
_entry.id   AF-Q2W0K7-F1
#
_cell.length_a   1.000
_cell.length_b   1.000
_cell.length_c   1.000
_cell.angle_alpha   90.00
_cell.angle_beta   90.00
_cell.angle_gamma   90.00
#
_symmetry.space_group_name_H-M   'P 1'
#
loop_
_entity.id
_entity.type
_entity.pdbx_description
1 polymer ?
#
loop_
_entity_poly.entity_id
_entity_poly.type
_entity_poly.pdbx_seq_one_letter_code
_entity_poly.pdbx_strand_id
1 'polypeptide(L)'
;MARAADDIQLPEEARRLFEQMCTLLDAQTDGLALMAAAQDMVGALLRRDSDTQLREQTLGEISRFFLGIIKSPDLSEAYKMGRLKMFARATVKIMLDRRSHVAGGALPPPGLARRAADLEATPG
;
A
#
# COMPACT_ATOMS: atom_id res chain seq x y z
N MET A 1 11.66 -5.36 0.31
CA MET A 1 10.63 -4.33 0.02
C MET A 1 11.12 -3.27 -0.96
N ALA A 2 12.29 -2.62 -0.76
CA ALA A 2 12.78 -1.59 -1.70
C ALA A 2 12.84 -2.06 -3.17
N ARG A 3 13.46 -3.22 -3.45
CA ARG A 3 13.54 -3.78 -4.82
C ARG A 3 12.18 -4.06 -5.48
N ALA A 4 11.16 -4.42 -4.70
CA ALA A 4 9.85 -4.75 -5.25
C ALA A 4 9.07 -3.50 -5.70
N ALA A 5 9.41 -2.32 -5.18
CA ALA A 5 8.78 -1.07 -5.59
C ALA A 5 9.46 -0.45 -6.82
N ASP A 6 10.74 -0.75 -7.09
CA ASP A 6 11.49 -0.15 -8.19
C ASP A 6 10.92 -0.57 -9.56
N ASP A 7 10.48 -1.82 -9.71
CA ASP A 7 9.96 -2.38 -10.97
C ASP A 7 8.49 -2.03 -11.25
N ILE A 8 7.79 -1.42 -10.30
CA ILE A 8 6.37 -1.05 -10.44
C ILE A 8 6.23 0.14 -11.40
N GLN A 9 5.49 -0.05 -12.49
CA GLN A 9 5.06 1.01 -13.40
C GLN A 9 3.61 1.39 -13.10
N LEU A 10 3.41 2.57 -12.53
CA LEU A 10 2.07 3.09 -12.23
C LEU A 10 1.44 3.70 -13.51
N PRO A 11 0.14 3.45 -13.77
CA PRO A 11 -0.60 4.19 -14.79
C PRO A 11 -0.64 5.69 -14.46
N GLU A 12 -0.85 6.53 -15.46
CA GLU A 12 -0.61 7.99 -15.34
C GLU A 12 -1.41 8.66 -14.20
N GLU A 13 -2.67 8.30 -14.01
CA GLU A 13 -3.46 8.81 -12.87
C GLU A 13 -2.89 8.37 -11.51
N ALA A 14 -2.48 7.11 -11.39
CA ALA A 14 -1.88 6.59 -10.15
C ALA A 14 -0.49 7.21 -9.92
N ARG A 15 0.24 7.55 -10.98
CA ARG A 15 1.53 8.24 -10.90
C ARG A 15 1.38 9.67 -10.37
N ARG A 16 0.40 10.43 -10.85
CA ARG A 16 0.12 11.78 -10.32
C ARG A 16 -0.24 11.74 -8.84
N LEU A 17 -1.08 10.78 -8.44
CA LEU A 17 -1.43 10.57 -7.04
C LEU A 17 -0.20 10.17 -6.20
N PHE A 18 0.65 9.30 -6.73
CA PHE A 18 1.90 8.91 -6.07
C PHE A 18 2.85 10.09 -5.85
N GLU A 19 3.02 10.98 -6.83
CA GLU A 19 3.86 12.17 -6.72
C GLU A 19 3.33 13.16 -5.65
N GLN A 20 2.01 13.35 -5.58
CA GLN A 20 1.38 14.14 -4.52
C GLN A 20 1.61 13.54 -3.12
N MET A 21 1.43 12.23 -2.97
CA MET A 21 1.68 11.53 -1.71
C MET A 21 3.16 11.60 -1.30
N CYS A 22 4.09 11.44 -2.26
CA CYS A 22 5.52 11.61 -2.00
C CYS A 22 5.85 13.01 -1.49
N THR A 23 5.25 14.04 -2.07
CA THR A 23 5.45 15.43 -1.63
C THR A 23 5.02 15.63 -0.18
N LEU A 24 3.87 15.06 0.21
CA LEU A 24 3.37 15.12 1.60
C LEU A 24 4.27 14.37 2.59
N LEU A 25 4.82 13.22 2.20
CA LEU A 25 5.79 12.46 3.00
C LEU A 25 7.12 13.21 3.12
N ASP A 26 7.56 13.86 2.04
CA ASP A 26 8.84 14.56 2.00
C ASP A 26 8.85 15.86 2.79
N ALA A 27 7.70 16.50 2.93
CA ALA A 27 7.50 17.64 3.80
C ALA A 27 7.67 17.31 5.30
N GLN A 28 7.58 16.03 5.69
CA GLN A 28 7.74 15.64 7.10
C GLN A 28 9.21 15.71 7.52
N THR A 29 9.44 16.30 8.69
CA THR A 29 10.77 16.44 9.31
C THR A 29 10.93 15.61 10.57
N ASP A 30 9.83 15.04 11.08
CA ASP A 30 9.80 14.18 12.26
C ASP A 30 9.41 12.73 11.90
N GLY A 31 10.08 11.77 12.53
CA GLY A 31 9.90 10.35 12.22
C GLY A 31 8.54 9.80 12.62
N LEU A 32 7.96 10.28 13.72
CA LEU A 32 6.63 9.87 14.18
C LEU A 32 5.53 10.55 13.35
N ALA A 33 5.71 11.82 13.00
CA ALA A 33 4.82 12.51 12.08
C ALA A 33 4.81 11.82 10.70
N LEU A 34 5.97 11.41 10.19
CA LEU A 34 6.08 10.64 8.95
C LEU A 34 5.41 9.26 9.06
N MET A 35 5.50 8.60 10.21
CA MET A 35 4.82 7.33 10.46
C MET A 35 3.29 7.51 10.38
N ALA A 36 2.76 8.50 11.09
CA ALA A 36 1.32 8.81 11.09
C ALA A 36 0.83 9.13 9.67
N ALA A 37 1.54 9.99 8.95
CA ALA A 37 1.21 10.32 7.55
C ALA A 37 1.20 9.08 6.64
N ALA A 38 2.17 8.18 6.78
CA ALA A 38 2.20 6.94 6.01
C ALA A 38 1.04 5.99 6.36
N GLN A 39 0.69 5.89 7.65
CA GLN A 39 -0.44 5.09 8.13
C GLN A 39 -1.78 5.64 7.62
N ASP A 40 -1.97 6.95 7.67
CA ASP A 40 -3.17 7.62 7.17
C ASP A 40 -3.35 7.39 5.66
N MET A 41 -2.25 7.50 4.88
CA MET A 41 -2.28 7.21 3.45
C MET A 41 -2.69 5.76 3.16
N VAL A 42 -2.11 4.79 3.88
CA VAL A 42 -2.49 3.38 3.71
C VAL A 42 -3.94 3.14 4.13
N GLY A 43 -4.38 3.75 5.24
CA GLY A 43 -5.78 3.67 5.69
C GLY A 43 -6.76 4.22 4.66
N ALA A 44 -6.42 5.35 4.02
CA ALA A 44 -7.22 5.94 2.95
C ALA A 44 -7.24 5.09 1.68
N LEU A 45 -6.10 4.48 1.33
CA LEU A 45 -5.98 3.60 0.15
C LEU A 45 -6.73 2.28 0.33
N LEU A 46 -6.74 1.72 1.54
CA LEU A 46 -7.35 0.43 1.90
C LEU A 46 -8.61 0.63 2.76
N ARG A 47 -9.52 1.48 2.28
CA ARG A 47 -10.74 1.86 3.02
C ARG A 47 -11.86 0.80 3.01
N ARG A 48 -11.82 -0.17 2.09
CA ARG A 48 -12.90 -1.15 1.94
C ARG A 48 -12.77 -2.24 3.00
N ASP A 49 -13.90 -2.80 3.42
CA ASP A 49 -13.92 -3.89 4.41
C ASP A 49 -13.17 -5.13 3.91
N SER A 50 -13.19 -5.38 2.59
CA SER A 50 -12.41 -6.44 1.93
C SER A 50 -10.90 -6.31 2.14
N ASP A 51 -10.42 -5.12 2.45
CA ASP A 51 -8.99 -4.81 2.56
C ASP A 51 -8.50 -4.82 4.01
N THR A 52 -9.38 -5.13 4.98
CA THR A 52 -9.10 -4.99 6.43
C THR A 52 -7.85 -5.75 6.85
N GLN A 53 -7.71 -7.02 6.46
CA GLN A 53 -6.53 -7.82 6.83
C GLN A 53 -5.24 -7.25 6.23
N LEU A 54 -5.27 -6.85 4.95
CA LEU A 54 -4.12 -6.25 4.28
C LEU A 54 -3.75 -4.91 4.93
N ARG A 55 -4.74 -4.10 5.31
CA ARG A 55 -4.56 -2.83 6.00
C ARG A 55 -3.89 -3.05 7.35
N GLU A 56 -4.44 -3.92 8.19
CA GLU A 56 -3.88 -4.20 9.52
C GLU A 56 -2.44 -4.72 9.43
N GLN A 57 -2.17 -5.66 8.52
CA GLN A 57 -0.81 -6.15 8.28
C GLN A 57 0.13 -5.01 7.89
N THR A 58 -0.27 -4.19 6.91
CA THR A 58 0.56 -3.09 6.40
C THR A 58 0.81 -2.03 7.48
N LEU A 59 -0.20 -1.67 8.27
CA LEU A 59 -0.07 -0.73 9.40
C LEU A 59 0.87 -1.27 10.48
N GLY A 60 0.82 -2.57 10.75
CA GLY A 60 1.73 -3.25 11.66
C GLY A 60 3.18 -3.25 11.15
N GLU A 61 3.39 -3.48 9.86
CA GLU A 61 4.70 -3.41 9.22
C GLU A 61 5.28 -1.98 9.24
N ILE A 62 4.46 -0.97 8.97
CA ILE A 62 4.85 0.44 9.09
C ILE A 62 5.30 0.73 10.53
N SER A 63 4.47 0.40 11.51
CA SER A 63 4.78 0.64 12.93
C SER A 63 6.09 -0.01 13.34
N ARG A 64 6.27 -1.29 12.99
CA ARG A 64 7.48 -2.06 13.33
C ARG A 64 8.73 -1.45 12.69
N PHE A 65 8.67 -1.11 11.40
CA PHE A 65 9.81 -0.55 10.69
C PHE A 65 10.20 0.83 11.24
N PHE A 66 9.23 1.72 11.40
CA PHE A 66 9.48 3.08 11.88
C PHE A 66 10.07 3.08 13.29
N LEU A 67 9.43 2.37 14.23
CA LEU A 67 9.92 2.29 15.60
C LEU A 67 11.29 1.62 15.67
N GLY A 68 11.56 0.63 14.80
CA GLY A 68 12.87 0.01 14.69
C GLY A 68 13.96 1.00 14.29
N ILE A 69 13.73 1.81 13.27
CA ILE A 69 14.71 2.81 12.78
C ILE A 69 14.87 3.98 13.76
N ILE A 70 13.78 4.50 14.32
CA ILE A 70 13.80 5.63 15.27
C ILE A 70 14.63 5.28 16.50
N LYS A 71 14.44 4.06 17.04
CA LYS A 71 15.11 3.60 18.26
C LYS A 71 16.56 3.15 18.04
N SER A 72 17.05 3.06 16.81
CA SER A 72 18.44 2.67 16.54
C SER A 72 19.41 3.76 17.01
N PRO A 73 20.27 3.50 18.01
CA PRO A 73 21.19 4.51 18.54
C PRO A 73 22.38 4.77 17.59
N ASP A 74 22.72 3.79 16.74
CA ASP A 74 23.94 3.82 15.92
C ASP A 74 23.77 4.57 14.59
N LEU A 75 22.58 5.10 14.30
CA LEU A 75 22.27 5.76 13.04
C LEU A 75 22.14 7.27 13.22
N SER A 76 22.70 8.04 12.29
CA SER A 76 22.46 9.49 12.26
C SER A 76 21.00 9.80 11.95
N GLU A 77 20.48 10.90 12.51
CA GLU A 77 19.08 11.32 12.29
C GLU A 77 18.78 11.55 10.79
N ALA A 78 19.72 12.11 10.04
CA ALA A 78 19.58 12.28 8.60
C ALA A 78 19.43 10.94 7.86
N TYR A 79 20.22 9.93 8.26
CA TYR A 79 20.13 8.60 7.68
C TYR A 79 18.81 7.90 8.05
N LYS A 80 18.41 7.98 9.32
CA LYS A 80 17.10 7.46 9.78
C LYS A 80 15.98 8.05 8.95
N MET A 81 15.92 9.37 8.83
CA MET A 81 14.89 10.06 8.06
C MET A 81 14.89 9.64 6.58
N GLY A 82 16.07 9.54 5.95
CA GLY A 82 16.18 9.05 4.57
C GLY A 82 15.62 7.63 4.39
N ARG A 83 15.89 6.73 5.35
CA ARG A 83 15.36 5.36 5.34
C ARG A 83 13.86 5.31 5.56
N LEU A 84 13.34 6.11 6.48
CA LEU A 84 11.90 6.20 6.75
C LEU A 84 11.13 6.71 5.51
N LYS A 85 11.61 7.79 4.87
CA LYS A 85 11.00 8.34 3.65
C LYS A 85 11.02 7.33 2.50
N MET A 86 12.16 6.67 2.28
CA MET A 86 12.28 5.63 1.25
C MET A 86 11.27 4.50 1.48
N PHE A 87 11.14 4.03 2.72
CA PHE A 87 10.17 2.99 3.06
C PHE A 87 8.72 3.45 2.87
N ALA A 88 8.37 4.65 3.32
CA ALA A 88 7.02 5.20 3.18
C ALA A 88 6.61 5.34 1.72
N ARG A 89 7.49 5.89 0.86
CA ARG A 89 7.25 6.01 -0.58
C ARG A 89 7.08 4.64 -1.23
N ALA A 90 7.94 3.67 -0.93
CA ALA A 90 7.83 2.32 -1.46
C ALA A 90 6.49 1.67 -1.07
N THR A 91 6.07 1.83 0.18
CA THR A 91 4.81 1.29 0.69
C THR A 91 3.62 1.85 -0.08
N VAL A 92 3.54 3.18 -0.23
CA VAL A 92 2.47 3.84 -0.98
C VAL A 92 2.46 3.40 -2.45
N LYS A 93 3.64 3.29 -3.09
CA LYS A 93 3.78 2.84 -4.48
C LYS A 93 3.19 1.44 -4.67
N ILE A 94 3.53 0.51 -3.77
CA ILE A 94 3.00 -0.88 -3.80
C ILE A 94 1.48 -0.89 -3.58
N MET A 95 0.94 -0.05 -2.70
CA MET A 95 -0.50 0.01 -2.46
C MET A 95 -1.28 0.55 -3.67
N LEU A 96 -0.74 1.58 -4.34
CA LEU A 96 -1.34 2.13 -5.56
C LEU A 96 -1.35 1.12 -6.71
N ASP A 97 -0.26 0.36 -6.87
CA ASP A 97 -0.16 -0.72 -7.85
C ASP A 97 -1.22 -1.81 -7.64
N ARG A 98 -1.28 -2.36 -6.42
CA ARG A 98 -2.25 -3.40 -6.06
C ARG A 98 -3.70 -2.96 -6.24
N ARG A 99 -4.00 -1.69 -5.99
CA ARG A 99 -5.34 -1.13 -6.21
C ARG A 99 -5.74 -1.15 -7.68
N SER A 100 -4.79 -0.89 -8.60
CA SER A 100 -5.07 -0.89 -10.04
C SER A 100 -5.46 -2.29 -10.53
N HIS A 101 -4.82 -3.34 -9.99
CA HIS A 101 -5.14 -4.74 -10.28
C HIS A 101 -6.50 -5.19 -9.72
N VAL A 102 -6.91 -4.71 -8.55
CA VAL A 102 -8.20 -5.08 -7.94
C VAL A 102 -9.39 -4.38 -8.61
N ALA A 103 -9.20 -3.18 -9.17
CA ALA A 103 -10.27 -2.46 -9.88
C ALA A 103 -10.66 -3.09 -11.23
N GLY A 104 -9.77 -3.87 -11.85
CA GLY A 104 -10.02 -4.57 -13.12
C GLY A 104 -10.25 -6.08 -12.99
N GLY A 105 -10.24 -6.62 -11.78
CA GLY A 105 -10.15 -8.05 -11.52
C GLY A 105 -11.08 -8.52 -10.41
N ALA A 106 -12.38 -8.20 -10.51
CA ALA A 106 -13.38 -9.00 -9.82
C ALA A 106 -13.48 -10.35 -10.55
N LEU A 107 -12.53 -11.26 -10.29
CA LEU A 107 -12.82 -12.68 -10.51
C LEU A 107 -14.07 -12.99 -9.68
N PRO A 108 -15.16 -13.50 -10.28
CA PRO A 108 -16.35 -13.81 -9.52
C PRO A 108 -15.96 -14.79 -8.40
N PRO A 109 -16.46 -14.61 -7.17
CA PRO A 109 -16.15 -15.53 -6.09
C PRO A 109 -16.44 -16.97 -6.55
N PRO A 110 -15.60 -17.96 -6.19
CA PRO A 110 -15.66 -19.33 -6.73
C PRO A 110 -16.95 -20.12 -6.41
N GLY A 111 -18.00 -19.47 -5.90
CA GLY A 111 -19.35 -20.00 -5.77
C GLY A 111 -20.38 -19.47 -6.78
N LEU A 112 -20.10 -18.39 -7.52
CA LEU A 112 -21.05 -17.81 -8.50
C LEU A 112 -20.82 -18.30 -9.94
N ALA A 113 -19.58 -18.66 -10.31
CA ALA A 113 -19.28 -19.25 -11.62
C ALA A 113 -19.91 -20.65 -11.80
N ARG A 114 -20.16 -21.38 -10.70
CA ARG A 114 -20.77 -22.71 -10.74
C ARG A 114 -22.27 -22.67 -11.03
N ARG A 115 -22.98 -21.63 -10.59
CA ARG A 115 -24.43 -21.48 -10.83
C ARG A 115 -24.78 -21.02 -12.25
N ALA A 116 -23.87 -20.32 -12.92
CA ALA A 116 -24.08 -19.94 -14.32
C ALA A 116 -23.96 -21.13 -15.27
N ALA A 117 -23.10 -22.11 -14.96
CA ALA A 117 -22.95 -23.33 -15.76
C ALA A 117 -24.14 -24.30 -15.63
N ASP A 118 -24.86 -24.30 -14.49
CA ASP A 118 -26.02 -25.18 -14.28
C ASP A 118 -27.29 -24.69 -14.98
N LEU A 119 -27.36 -23.41 -15.39
CA LEU A 119 -28.53 -22.86 -16.11
C LEU A 119 -28.48 -23.07 -17.64
N GLU A 120 -27.30 -23.32 -18.22
CA GLU A 120 -27.17 -23.62 -19.66
C GLU A 120 -27.31 -25.12 -19.98
N ALA A 121 -27.40 -25.99 -18.97
CA ALA A 121 -27.45 -27.46 -19.15
C ALA A 121 -28.86 -28.05 -19.04
N THR A 122 -29.93 -27.28 -19.33
CA THR A 122 -31.29 -27.84 -19.42
C THR A 122 -31.83 -27.75 -20.86
N PRO A 123 -31.66 -28.78 -21.70
CA PRO A 123 -32.58 -29.02 -22.80
C PRO A 123 -33.76 -29.84 -22.25
N GLY A 124 -34.93 -29.21 -22.17
CA GLY A 124 -36.20 -29.85 -21.84
C GLY A 124 -37.34 -29.03 -22.40
#